data_AF-A0A359FTV3-F1
#
_entry.id   AF-A0A359FTV3-F1
#
_cell.length_a   1.000
_cell.length_b   1.000
_cell.length_c   1.000
_cell.angle_alpha   90.00
_cell.angle_beta   90.00
_cell.angle_gamma   90.00
#
_symmetry.space_group_name_H-M   'P 1'
#
loop_
_entity.id
_entity.type
_entity.pdbx_description
1 polymer ?
#
loop_
_entity_poly.entity_id
_entity_poly.type
_entity_poly.pdbx_seq_one_letter_code
_entity_poly.pdbx_strand_id
1 'polypeptide(L)' 'MAILLAFGCETKYEYDFQNPNLPVDERIENLISLLTLEEKAGLMVNVSEPIERLGIPAYDWWNEALHGVGRA' A
#
# COMPACT_ATOMS: atom_id res chain seq x y z
N MET A 1 31.83 -27.65 -13.58
CA MET A 1 30.46 -27.11 -13.60
C MET A 1 30.38 -26.11 -12.46
N ALA A 2 30.63 -24.83 -12.74
CA ALA A 2 30.69 -23.81 -11.70
C ALA A 2 29.25 -23.50 -11.25
N ILE A 3 28.94 -23.82 -9.99
CA ILE A 3 27.69 -23.42 -9.34
C ILE A 3 27.90 -21.97 -8.90
N LEU A 4 27.30 -21.03 -9.65
CA LEU A 4 27.19 -19.63 -9.26
C LEU A 4 26.08 -19.52 -8.21
N LEU A 5 26.46 -19.39 -6.93
CA LEU A 5 25.57 -18.93 -5.88
C LEU A 5 25.46 -17.40 -5.98
N ALA A 6 24.38 -16.93 -6.59
CA ALA A 6 24.01 -15.52 -6.56
C ALA A 6 23.42 -15.20 -5.18
N PHE A 7 24.14 -14.43 -4.36
CA PHE A 7 23.57 -13.78 -3.18
C PHE A 7 22.68 -12.62 -3.65
N GLY A 8 21.37 -12.84 -3.67
CA GLY A 8 20.38 -11.76 -3.86
C GLY A 8 20.21 -10.97 -2.58
N CYS A 9 20.14 -9.64 -2.69
CA CYS A 9 19.68 -8.78 -1.58
C CYS A 9 18.17 -8.99 -1.42
N GLU A 10 17.77 -9.69 -0.36
CA GLU A 10 16.36 -9.92 -0.07
C GLU A 10 15.81 -8.69 0.67
N THR A 11 14.90 -7.94 0.02
CA THR A 11 14.20 -6.84 0.66
C THR A 11 13.22 -7.42 1.68
N LYS A 12 13.51 -7.25 2.97
CA LYS A 12 12.60 -7.66 4.03
C LYS A 12 11.47 -6.65 4.17
N TYR A 13 10.25 -7.11 3.96
CA TYR A 13 9.02 -6.35 4.20
C TYR A 13 8.52 -6.61 5.63
N GLU A 14 7.96 -5.59 6.28
CA GLU A 14 7.37 -5.73 7.62
C GLU A 14 5.99 -6.41 7.55
N TYR A 15 5.23 -6.08 6.50
CA TYR A 15 3.92 -6.65 6.21
C TYR A 15 3.85 -7.14 4.76
N ASP A 16 3.06 -8.18 4.51
CA ASP A 16 2.93 -8.77 3.17
C ASP A 16 2.40 -7.76 2.14
N PHE A 17 1.54 -6.82 2.55
CA PHE A 17 1.03 -5.77 1.64
C PHE A 17 2.14 -4.90 1.02
N GLN A 18 3.31 -4.82 1.66
CA GLN A 18 4.46 -4.05 1.17
C GLN A 18 5.27 -4.81 0.11
N ASN A 19 5.13 -6.14 0.01
CA ASN A 19 5.91 -6.96 -0.91
C ASN A 19 5.35 -6.89 -2.35
N PRO A 20 6.07 -6.29 -3.32
CA PRO A 20 5.60 -6.16 -4.69
C PRO A 20 5.63 -7.48 -5.48
N ASN A 21 6.25 -8.53 -4.95
CA ASN A 21 6.32 -9.84 -5.59
C ASN A 21 5.10 -10.73 -5.26
N LEU A 22 4.25 -10.33 -4.31
CA LEU A 22 3.01 -11.05 -4.00
C LEU A 22 1.86 -10.58 -4.91
N PRO A 23 0.88 -11.45 -5.20
CA PRO A 23 -0.35 -11.07 -5.87
C PRO A 23 -1.04 -9.88 -5.19
N VAL A 24 -1.66 -9.00 -5.99
CA VAL A 24 -2.34 -7.80 -5.48
C VAL A 24 -3.43 -8.16 -4.46
N ASP A 25 -4.22 -9.20 -4.72
CA ASP A 25 -5.29 -9.62 -3.82
C ASP A 25 -4.76 -10.04 -2.45
N GLU A 26 -3.66 -10.79 -2.41
CA GLU A 26 -3.01 -11.20 -1.16
C GLU A 26 -2.52 -9.99 -0.35
N ARG A 27 -1.96 -8.99 -1.04
CA ARG A 27 -1.52 -7.74 -0.43
C ARG A 27 -2.68 -6.93 0.12
N ILE A 28 -3.80 -6.88 -0.60
CA ILE A 28 -5.02 -6.18 -0.18
C ILE A 28 -5.63 -6.85 1.05
N GLU A 29 -5.79 -8.18 1.02
CA GLU A 29 -6.35 -8.94 2.14
C GLU A 29 -5.49 -8.78 3.40
N ASN A 30 -4.16 -8.85 3.26
CA ASN A 30 -3.25 -8.57 4.36
C ASN A 30 -3.46 -7.16 4.94
N LEU A 31 -3.48 -6.12 4.09
CA LEU A 31 -3.71 -4.75 4.54
C LEU A 31 -5.05 -4.61 5.28
N ILE A 32 -6.16 -5.08 4.70
CA ILE A 32 -7.50 -4.97 5.28
C ILE A 32 -7.60 -5.74 6.61
N SER A 33 -6.89 -6.86 6.74
CA SER A 33 -6.83 -7.64 7.99
C SER A 33 -6.14 -6.90 9.13
N LEU A 34 -5.20 -6.01 8.80
CA LEU A 34 -4.45 -5.25 9.80
C LEU A 34 -5.25 -4.05 10.32
N LEU A 35 -6.15 -3.46 9.53
CA LEU A 35 -6.87 -2.23 9.88
C LEU A 35 -7.91 -2.41 11.00
N THR A 36 -7.97 -1.43 11.91
CA THR A 36 -9.07 -1.32 12.87
C THR A 36 -10.35 -0.85 12.17
N LEU A 37 -11.48 -0.92 12.88
CA LEU A 37 -12.75 -0.44 12.33
C LEU A 37 -12.73 1.08 12.09
N GLU A 38 -12.12 1.83 13.00
CA GLU A 38 -11.99 3.27 12.94
C GLU A 38 -11.14 3.69 11.74
N GLU A 39 -10.00 3.02 11.52
CA GLU A 39 -9.14 3.27 10.36
C GLU A 39 -9.86 2.95 9.05
N LYS A 40 -10.62 1.84 9.00
CA LYS A 40 -11.45 1.52 7.82
C LYS A 40 -12.46 2.62 7.52
N ALA A 41 -13.13 3.14 8.54
CA ALA A 41 -14.07 4.25 8.38
C ALA A 41 -13.37 5.53 7.90
N GLY A 42 -12.17 5.83 8.42
CA GLY A 42 -11.35 6.98 8.01
C GLY A 42 -10.89 6.94 6.55
N LEU A 43 -10.84 5.75 5.94
CA LEU A 43 -10.51 5.57 4.51
C LEU A 43 -11.74 5.64 3.57
N MET A 44 -12.96 5.78 4.08
CA MET A 44 -14.19 5.82 3.27
C MET A 44 -14.55 7.22 2.73
N VAL A 45 -13.67 8.21 2.93
CA VAL A 45 -13.83 9.59 2.45
C VAL A 45 -12.68 9.97 1.53
N ASN A 46 -12.88 10.99 0.68
CA ASN A 46 -11.84 11.41 -0.26
C ASN A 46 -10.56 11.83 0.46
N VAL A 47 -10.66 12.66 1.50
CA VAL A 47 -9.54 13.02 2.36
C VAL A 47 -9.32 11.90 3.37
N SER A 48 -8.70 10.81 2.93
CA SER A 48 -8.45 9.65 3.78
C SER A 48 -7.39 9.97 4.84
N GLU A 49 -7.71 9.64 6.10
CA GLU A 49 -6.80 9.84 7.23
C GLU A 49 -5.55 8.94 7.11
N PRO A 50 -4.38 9.39 7.63
CA PRO A 50 -3.18 8.56 7.66
C PRO A 50 -3.36 7.37 8.61
N ILE A 51 -2.71 6.24 8.30
CA ILE A 51 -2.59 5.10 9.22
C ILE A 51 -1.13 5.02 9.66
N GLU A 52 -0.79 5.86 10.65
CA GLU A 52 0.59 6.08 11.09
C GLU A 52 1.29 4.80 11.54
N ARG A 53 0.58 3.91 12.26
CA ARG A 53 1.16 2.64 12.76
C ARG A 53 1.57 1.67 11.65
N LEU A 54 0.98 1.81 10.45
CA LEU A 54 1.32 1.01 9.26
C LEU A 54 2.20 1.79 8.28
N GLY A 55 2.59 3.03 8.61
CA GLY A 55 3.37 3.90 7.74
C GLY A 55 2.63 4.35 6.48
N ILE A 56 1.29 4.39 6.51
CA ILE A 56 0.47 4.80 5.35
C ILE A 56 0.14 6.29 5.49
N PRO A 57 0.57 7.14 4.53
CA PRO A 57 0.30 8.57 4.59
C PRO A 57 -1.18 8.87 4.30
N ALA A 58 -1.61 10.08 4.65
CA ALA A 58 -2.91 10.60 4.21
C ALA A 58 -2.97 10.60 2.67
N TYR A 59 -4.14 10.32 2.12
CA TYR A 59 -4.34 10.24 0.68
C TYR A 59 -5.65 10.88 0.27
N ASP A 60 -5.61 11.77 -0.72
CA ASP A 60 -6.79 12.37 -1.32
C ASP A 60 -7.06 11.77 -2.69
N TRP A 61 -8.03 10.86 -2.79
CA TRP A 61 -8.28 10.13 -4.02
C TRP A 61 -9.13 10.90 -5.04
N TRP A 62 -9.77 12.02 -4.66
CA TRP A 62 -10.63 12.77 -5.56
C TRP A 62 -9.82 13.70 -6.46
N ASN A 63 -9.17 13.17 -7.49
CA ASN A 63 -8.47 14.00 -8.47
C ASN A 63 -9.34 14.29 -9.69
N GLU A 64 -9.12 15.44 -10.33
CA GLU A 64 -9.91 15.89 -11.49
C GLU A 64 -9.00 16.29 -12.65
N ALA A 65 -9.32 15.77 -13.85
CA ALA A 65 -8.52 16.00 -15.05
C ALA A 65 -9.36 16.13 -16.35
N LEU A 66 -10.60 16.62 -16.28
CA LEU A 66 -11.58 16.59 -17.38
C LEU A 66 -11.04 17.09 -18.73
N HIS A 67 -10.27 18.18 -18.71
CA HIS A 67 -9.61 18.75 -19.88
C HIS A 67 -8.19 19.25 -19.53
N GLY A 68 -7.49 18.45 -18.72
CA GLY A 68 -6.24 18.83 -18.06
C GLY A 68 -6.39 18.85 -16.55
N VAL A 69 -5.26 18.87 -15.82
CA VAL A 69 -5.22 18.80 -14.35
C VAL A 69 -6.00 19.96 -13.74
N GLY A 70 -7.04 19.63 -12.96
CA GLY A 70 -7.88 20.58 -12.22
C GLY A 70 -7.80 20.42 -10.70
N ARG A 71 -7.53 19.20 -10.21
CA ARG A 71 -7.33 18.88 -8.78
C ARG A 71 -6.35 17.71 -8.64
N ALA A 72 -5.33 17.88 -7.81
CA ALA A 72 -4.24 16.94 -7.56
C ALA A 72 -3.75 17.03 -6.11
#